data_AF-A0AAW8HIM8-F1
#
_entry.id   AF-A0AAW8HIM8-F1
#
_cell.length_a   1.000
_cell.length_b   1.000
_cell.length_c   1.000
_cell.angle_alpha   90.00
_cell.angle_beta   90.00
_cell.angle_gamma   90.00
#
_symmetry.space_group_name_H-M   'P 1'
#
loop_
_entity.id
_entity.type
_entity.pdbx_description
1 polymer ?
#
loop_
_entity_poly.entity_id
_entity_poly.type
_entity_poly.pdbx_seq_one_letter_code
_entity_poly.pdbx_strand_id
1 'polypeptide(L)'
;MRLDETASASRKGDSICLSIADAQDYQPVDIGINLRRTPSKKKKFDFSPDLKIVEGSLCIPFSYYHFVTGNKYIIEFVLHSARKSSEPRKFVVGIEINDNQVYNFPLSDREIARPYGSIEVPEE
;
A
#
# COMPACT_ATOMS: atom_id res chain seq x y z
N MET A 1 -20.21 1.39 -2.81
CA MET A 1 -18.97 0.85 -2.18
C MET A 1 -17.90 0.85 -3.26
N ARG A 2 -16.87 1.69 -3.13
CA ARG A 2 -15.76 1.74 -4.10
C ARG A 2 -14.73 0.69 -3.69
N LEU A 3 -14.33 -0.19 -4.60
CA LEU A 3 -13.27 -1.16 -4.35
C LEU A 3 -11.93 -0.42 -4.23
N ASP A 4 -11.02 -0.96 -3.43
CA ASP A 4 -9.67 -0.43 -3.38
C ASP A 4 -9.00 -0.65 -4.75
N GLU A 5 -8.18 0.32 -5.15
CA GLU A 5 -7.37 0.24 -6.35
C GLU A 5 -6.22 -0.76 -6.16
N THR A 6 -5.60 -1.20 -7.26
CA THR A 6 -4.39 -2.02 -7.20
C THR A 6 -3.28 -1.41 -8.05
N ALA A 7 -2.05 -1.79 -7.77
CA ALA A 7 -0.86 -1.27 -8.43
C ALA A 7 0.13 -2.40 -8.72
N SER A 8 0.89 -2.26 -9.81
CA SER A 8 2.00 -3.17 -10.10
C SER A 8 3.21 -2.82 -9.24
N ALA A 9 3.93 -3.84 -8.79
CA ALA A 9 5.11 -3.69 -7.97
C ALA A 9 6.34 -4.15 -8.75
N SER A 10 7.45 -3.46 -8.58
CA SER A 10 8.73 -3.83 -9.17
C SER A 10 9.86 -3.51 -8.22
N ARG A 11 10.97 -4.24 -8.34
CA ARG A 11 12.20 -3.87 -7.65
C ARG A 11 12.93 -2.78 -8.42
N LYS A 12 13.36 -1.73 -7.72
CA LYS A 12 14.28 -0.71 -8.23
C LYS A 12 15.41 -0.51 -7.21
N GLY A 13 16.58 -1.07 -7.49
CA GLY A 13 17.71 -1.07 -6.54
C GLY A 13 17.34 -1.75 -5.22
N ASP A 14 17.47 -1.00 -4.11
CA ASP A 14 17.16 -1.43 -2.74
C ASP A 14 15.76 -0.99 -2.27
N SER A 15 14.87 -0.74 -3.22
CA SER A 15 13.48 -0.35 -2.98
C SER A 15 12.51 -1.23 -3.76
N ILE A 16 11.30 -1.39 -3.22
CA ILE A 16 10.15 -1.91 -3.95
C ILE A 16 9.27 -0.72 -4.32
N CYS A 17 9.02 -0.54 -5.61
CA CYS A 17 8.25 0.59 -6.12
C CYS A 17 6.90 0.11 -6.67
N LEU A 18 5.84 0.77 -6.19
CA LEU A 18 4.46 0.58 -6.62
C LEU A 18 4.13 1.65 -7.67
N SER A 19 3.63 1.23 -8.82
CA SER A 19 3.28 2.12 -9.93
C SER A 19 1.86 2.64 -9.76
N ILE A 20 1.70 3.94 -9.57
CA ILE A 20 0.43 4.61 -9.27
C ILE A 20 -0.01 5.39 -10.51
N ALA A 21 -1.10 4.94 -11.13
CA ALA A 21 -1.72 5.68 -12.23
C ALA A 21 -2.30 7.01 -11.71
N ASP A 22 -2.21 8.07 -12.51
CA ASP A 22 -2.77 9.40 -12.20
C ASP A 22 -2.36 9.93 -10.82
N ALA A 23 -1.12 9.70 -10.41
CA ALA A 23 -0.68 10.04 -9.06
C ALA A 23 -0.61 11.55 -8.80
N GLN A 24 -0.41 12.38 -9.84
CA GLN A 24 -0.47 13.85 -9.80
C GLN A 24 0.08 14.46 -8.50
N ASP A 25 -0.79 14.95 -7.63
CA ASP A 25 -0.49 15.62 -6.35
C ASP A 25 -0.87 14.78 -5.12
N TYR A 26 -1.09 13.48 -5.30
CA TYR A 26 -1.35 12.54 -4.24
C TYR A 26 -0.08 12.17 -3.49
N GLN A 27 -0.18 12.13 -2.16
CA GLN A 27 0.88 11.68 -1.27
C GLN A 27 0.34 10.66 -0.25
N PRO A 28 1.17 9.69 0.16
CA PRO A 28 0.75 8.69 1.14
C PRO A 28 0.52 9.35 2.50
N VAL A 29 -0.61 9.02 3.11
CA VAL A 29 -0.95 9.44 4.48
C VAL A 29 -0.98 8.26 5.44
N ASP A 30 -1.18 7.05 4.92
CA ASP A 30 -0.99 5.82 5.67
C ASP A 30 -0.41 4.72 4.79
N ILE A 31 0.26 3.76 5.41
CA ILE A 31 0.71 2.52 4.78
C ILE A 31 0.76 1.39 5.80
N GLY A 32 0.27 0.22 5.41
CA GLY A 32 0.38 -1.04 6.14
C GLY A 32 1.09 -2.07 5.28
N ILE A 33 2.19 -2.63 5.79
CA ILE A 33 2.93 -3.70 5.14
C ILE A 33 2.90 -4.93 6.04
N ASN A 34 2.10 -5.92 5.66
CA ASN A 34 1.81 -7.07 6.50
C ASN A 34 2.01 -8.37 5.73
N LEU A 35 2.44 -9.44 6.40
CA LEU A 35 2.44 -10.77 5.79
C LEU A 35 1.02 -11.15 5.34
N ARG A 36 0.91 -11.86 4.22
CA ARG A 36 -0.37 -12.41 3.76
C ARG A 36 -0.97 -13.28 4.87
N ARG A 37 -2.29 -13.17 5.08
CA ARG A 37 -3.05 -13.85 6.15
C ARG A 37 -2.79 -13.32 7.56
N THR A 38 -2.07 -12.20 7.73
CA THR A 38 -2.06 -11.48 9.00
C THR A 38 -3.50 -11.14 9.41
N PRO A 39 -4.00 -11.59 10.57
CA PRO A 39 -5.35 -11.28 11.01
C PRO A 39 -5.56 -9.77 11.12
N SER A 40 -6.76 -9.27 10.79
CA SER A 40 -7.04 -7.82 10.74
C SER A 40 -6.66 -7.08 12.03
N LYS A 41 -6.93 -7.66 13.19
CA LYS A 41 -6.59 -7.08 14.52
C LYS A 41 -5.08 -7.02 14.81
N LYS A 42 -4.25 -7.71 14.02
CA LYS A 42 -2.79 -7.77 14.16
C LYS A 42 -2.05 -7.01 13.06
N LYS A 43 -2.78 -6.48 12.07
CA LYS A 43 -2.17 -5.65 11.03
C LYS A 43 -1.58 -4.40 11.66
N LYS A 44 -0.40 -4.02 11.19
CA LYS A 44 0.27 -2.77 11.58
C LYS A 44 0.18 -1.77 10.43
N PHE A 45 -0.02 -0.52 10.80
CA PHE A 45 -0.08 0.62 9.90
C PHE A 45 0.81 1.72 10.46
N ASP A 46 1.53 2.38 9.56
CA ASP A 46 2.17 3.66 9.77
C ASP A 46 1.22 4.74 9.24
N PHE A 47 0.77 5.64 10.12
CA PHE A 47 -0.17 6.71 9.81
C PHE A 47 0.52 8.06 9.55
N SER A 48 1.84 8.06 9.46
CA SER A 48 2.62 9.22 9.05
C SER A 48 3.90 8.76 8.34
N PRO A 49 3.77 8.02 7.22
CA PRO A 49 4.92 7.48 6.54
C PRO A 49 5.80 8.59 5.99
N ASP A 50 7.10 8.53 6.28
CA ASP A 50 8.10 9.36 5.60
C ASP A 50 8.43 8.77 4.22
N LEU A 51 7.37 8.60 3.41
CA LEU A 51 7.40 8.13 2.04
C LEU A 51 6.73 9.17 1.15
N LYS A 52 7.13 9.23 -0.10
CA LYS A 52 6.56 10.14 -1.08
C LYS A 52 6.32 9.43 -2.39
N ILE A 53 5.30 9.89 -3.11
CA ILE A 53 5.15 9.55 -4.51
C ILE A 53 6.04 10.49 -5.32
N VAL A 54 6.95 9.89 -6.10
CA VAL A 54 7.84 10.59 -7.02
C VAL A 54 7.65 9.96 -8.40
N GLU A 55 7.38 10.80 -9.41
CA GLU A 55 7.18 10.35 -10.81
C GLU A 55 6.16 9.19 -10.94
N GLY A 56 5.04 9.28 -10.21
CA GLY A 56 3.99 8.27 -10.25
C GLY A 56 4.37 6.94 -9.58
N SER A 57 5.46 6.89 -8.81
CA SER A 57 5.89 5.70 -8.08
C SER A 57 5.93 5.96 -6.57
N LEU A 58 5.36 5.05 -5.79
CA LEU A 58 5.60 4.97 -4.34
C LEU A 58 6.69 3.93 -4.09
N CYS A 59 7.90 4.38 -3.76
CA CYS A 59 9.04 3.50 -3.50
C CYS A 59 9.26 3.30 -2.00
N ILE A 60 9.28 2.04 -1.58
CA ILE A 60 9.48 1.60 -0.20
C ILE A 60 10.92 1.08 -0.08
N PRO A 61 11.84 1.86 0.52
CA PRO A 61 13.22 1.41 0.67
C PRO A 61 13.32 0.33 1.74
N PHE A 62 14.34 -0.53 1.63
CA PHE A 62 14.59 -1.59 2.61
C PHE A 62 14.97 -1.06 4.00
N SER A 63 15.41 0.20 4.10
CA SER A 63 15.57 0.91 5.38
C SER A 63 14.25 1.26 6.05
N TYR A 64 13.17 1.42 5.28
CA TYR A 64 11.82 1.68 5.79
C TYR A 64 11.12 0.37 6.19
N TYR A 65 11.23 -0.66 5.34
CA TYR A 65 10.66 -1.99 5.64
C TYR A 65 11.55 -3.12 5.15
N HIS A 66 11.89 -4.04 6.04
CA HIS A 66 12.70 -5.21 5.71
C HIS A 66 11.85 -6.34 5.11
N PHE A 67 11.93 -6.50 3.79
CA PHE A 67 11.29 -7.59 3.07
C PHE A 67 12.15 -8.86 3.11
N VAL A 68 11.55 -9.97 3.50
CA VAL A 68 12.21 -11.28 3.59
C VAL A 68 11.80 -12.15 2.41
N THR A 69 12.79 -12.73 1.73
CA THR A 69 12.59 -13.66 0.60
C THR A 69 11.80 -14.89 1.02
N GLY A 70 10.93 -15.39 0.14
CA GLY A 70 10.01 -16.50 0.37
C GLY A 70 8.67 -16.08 0.99
N ASN A 71 8.52 -14.82 1.39
CA ASN A 71 7.28 -14.31 1.98
C ASN A 71 6.39 -13.61 0.96
N LYS A 72 5.09 -13.66 1.25
CA LYS A 72 4.05 -12.89 0.57
C LYS A 72 3.56 -11.78 1.48
N TYR A 73 3.48 -10.58 0.95
CA TYR A 73 3.06 -9.38 1.66
C TYR A 73 1.81 -8.80 1.01
N ILE A 74 0.99 -8.18 1.85
CA ILE A 74 -0.12 -7.31 1.47
C ILE A 74 0.29 -5.90 1.88
N ILE A 75 0.38 -5.02 0.89
CA ILE A 75 0.65 -3.59 1.08
C ILE A 75 -0.66 -2.84 0.88
N GLU A 76 -1.13 -2.19 1.95
CA GLU A 76 -2.31 -1.35 1.98
C GLU A 76 -1.87 0.09 2.17
N PHE A 77 -2.37 1.05 1.39
CA PHE A 77 -2.05 2.47 1.61
C PHE A 77 -3.15 3.39 1.13
N VAL A 78 -3.25 4.55 1.78
CA VAL A 78 -4.15 5.64 1.40
C VAL A 78 -3.34 6.84 0.93
N LEU A 79 -3.79 7.42 -0.17
CA LEU A 79 -3.25 8.63 -0.74
C LEU A 79 -4.24 9.78 -0.62
N HIS A 80 -3.76 10.94 -0.15
CA HIS A 80 -4.51 12.19 -0.20
C HIS A 80 -3.87 13.14 -1.20
N SER A 81 -4.71 13.81 -1.98
CA SER A 81 -4.29 14.88 -2.87
C SER A 81 -4.07 16.16 -2.07
N ALA A 82 -3.11 16.97 -2.49
CA ALA A 82 -2.96 18.33 -1.96
C ALA A 82 -4.19 19.22 -2.24
N ARG A 83 -5.04 18.86 -3.22
CA ARG A 83 -6.32 19.53 -3.49
C ARG A 83 -7.39 19.00 -2.54
N LYS A 84 -7.94 19.90 -1.70
CA LYS A 84 -8.97 19.59 -0.70
C LYS A 84 -10.26 18.94 -1.25
N SER A 85 -10.57 19.09 -2.54
CA SER A 85 -11.79 18.55 -3.16
C SER A 85 -11.62 17.15 -3.73
N SER A 86 -10.41 16.61 -3.78
CA SER A 86 -10.14 15.31 -4.38
C SER A 86 -10.39 14.18 -3.38
N GLU A 87 -11.07 13.13 -3.81
CA GLU A 87 -11.31 11.96 -2.95
C GLU A 87 -10.00 11.23 -2.60
N PRO A 88 -9.85 10.72 -1.37
CA PRO A 88 -8.79 9.79 -1.00
C PRO A 88 -8.79 8.55 -1.90
N ARG A 89 -7.60 8.14 -2.32
CA ARG A 89 -7.41 6.92 -3.11
C ARG A 89 -6.82 5.83 -2.22
N LYS A 90 -7.36 4.63 -2.32
CA LYS A 90 -6.98 3.50 -1.46
C LYS A 90 -6.45 2.40 -2.33
N PHE A 91 -5.35 1.81 -1.93
CA PHE A 91 -4.69 0.77 -2.69
C PHE A 91 -4.45 -0.48 -1.85
N VAL A 92 -4.59 -1.63 -2.50
CA VAL A 92 -4.12 -2.91 -1.98
C VAL A 92 -3.27 -3.60 -3.04
N VAL A 93 -2.07 -4.01 -2.65
CA VAL A 93 -1.11 -4.68 -3.52
C VAL A 93 -0.59 -5.94 -2.87
N GLY A 94 -0.71 -7.08 -3.57
CA GLY A 94 -0.12 -8.35 -3.17
C GLY A 94 1.23 -8.54 -3.86
N ILE A 95 2.30 -8.71 -3.07
CA ILE A 95 3.64 -8.98 -3.57
C ILE A 95 4.26 -10.22 -2.93
N GLU A 96 5.03 -10.96 -3.72
CA GLU A 96 5.90 -12.04 -3.27
C GLU A 96 7.34 -11.69 -3.58
N ILE A 97 8.22 -11.93 -2.63
CA ILE A 97 9.66 -11.69 -2.79
C ILE A 97 10.32 -13.04 -2.98
N ASN A 98 10.91 -13.29 -4.14
CA ASN A 98 11.65 -14.51 -4.39
C ASN A 98 12.92 -14.21 -5.20
N ASP A 99 14.07 -14.76 -4.77
CA ASP A 99 15.37 -14.58 -5.42
C ASP A 99 15.69 -13.12 -5.79
N ASN A 100 15.49 -12.21 -4.82
CA ASN A 100 15.60 -10.76 -4.99
C ASN A 100 14.66 -10.11 -6.01
N GLN A 101 13.72 -10.85 -6.60
CA GLN A 101 12.70 -10.34 -7.50
C GLN A 101 11.37 -10.14 -6.77
N VAL A 102 10.53 -9.28 -7.35
CA VAL A 102 9.20 -8.94 -6.84
C VAL A 102 8.18 -9.47 -7.84
N TYR A 103 7.23 -10.26 -7.35
CA TYR A 103 6.15 -10.81 -8.16
C TYR A 103 4.81 -10.35 -7.60
N ASN A 104 3.98 -9.75 -8.44
CA ASN A 104 2.58 -9.50 -8.09
C ASN A 104 1.81 -10.82 -8.06
N PHE A 105 0.93 -11.00 -7.07
CA PHE A 105 0.03 -12.14 -7.02
C PHE A 105 -1.44 -11.68 -6.95
N PRO A 106 -2.40 -12.48 -7.42
CA PRO A 106 -3.81 -12.13 -7.36
C PRO A 106 -4.32 -12.08 -5.92
N LEU A 107 -4.93 -10.95 -5.57
CA LEU A 107 -5.63 -10.76 -4.31
C LEU A 107 -7.00 -11.44 -4.36
N SER A 108 -7.47 -11.95 -3.23
CA SER A 108 -8.85 -12.42 -3.07
C SER A 108 -9.82 -11.24 -2.88
N ASP A 109 -11.11 -11.46 -3.13
CA ASP A 109 -12.13 -10.44 -2.92
C ASP A 109 -12.12 -9.87 -1.50
N ARG A 110 -11.80 -10.71 -0.49
CA ARG A 110 -11.67 -10.27 0.92
C ARG A 110 -10.42 -9.43 1.18
N GLU A 111 -9.41 -9.54 0.32
CA GLU A 111 -8.19 -8.73 0.40
C GLU A 111 -8.38 -7.38 -0.32
N ILE A 112 -9.22 -7.31 -1.38
CA ILE A 112 -9.50 -6.08 -2.16
C ILE A 112 -10.70 -5.30 -1.59
N ALA A 113 -11.65 -5.97 -0.94
CA ALA A 113 -12.76 -5.34 -0.24
C ALA A 113 -12.36 -5.14 1.22
N ARG A 114 -12.21 -3.88 1.65
CA ARG A 114 -12.04 -3.54 3.08
C ARG A 114 -13.05 -4.33 3.94
N PRO A 115 -12.60 -5.05 4.99
CA PRO A 115 -13.50 -5.46 6.08
C PRO A 115 -14.04 -4.26 6.87
N TYR A 116 -13.44 -3.08 6.70
CA TYR A 116 -13.78 -1.85 7.42
C TYR A 116 -14.34 -0.79 6.47
N GLY A 117 -15.62 -0.93 6.14
CA GLY A 117 -16.47 0.25 6.14
C GLY A 117 -16.61 0.72 7.59
N SER A 118 -16.40 2.01 7.83
CA SER A 118 -16.61 2.68 9.13
C SER A 118 -15.54 2.41 10.20
N ILE A 119 -14.40 3.10 10.11
CA ILE A 119 -13.87 3.74 11.32
C ILE A 119 -14.36 5.18 11.20
N GLU A 120 -15.48 5.48 11.83
CA GLU A 120 -15.81 6.85 12.18
C GLU A 120 -14.72 7.30 13.16
N VAL A 121 -13.93 8.29 12.74
CA VAL A 121 -13.07 9.00 13.66
C VAL A 121 -14.03 9.82 14.53
N PRO A 122 -14.01 9.72 15.87
CA PRO A 122 -14.75 10.65 16.70
C PRO A 122 -14.18 12.04 16.41
N GLU A 123 -15.00 12.95 15.90
CA GLU A 123 -14.71 14.37 15.97
C GLU A 123 -14.72 14.76 17.45
N GLU A 124 -13.60 15.33 17.93
CA GLU A 124 -13.57 16.05 19.22
C GLU A 124 -14.28 17.40 19.09
#